data_AF-A0A936U6Y2-F1
#
_entry.id   AF-A0A936U6Y2-F1
#
_cell.length_a   1.000
_cell.length_b   1.000
_cell.length_c   1.000
_cell.angle_alpha   90.00
_cell.angle_beta   90.00
_cell.angle_gamma   90.00
#
_symmetry.space_group_name_H-M   'P 1'
#
loop_
_entity.id
_entity.type
_entity.pdbx_description
1 polymer ?
#
loop_
_entity_poly.entity_id
_entity_poly.type
_entity_poly.pdbx_seq_one_letter_code
_entity_poly.pdbx_strand_id
1 'polypeptide(L)'
;MKKLVLVLALVAATSVAGRSSAEPQNPATTPMGATANSALVDDITRLWKANLSEEFINKYFARTDLARDLTPDDVVRLREAGVPESLIASLTLREAVKSPSSLSPGPNDSRRWDGLALRNSGVVLLKSRWDSGMLEFREASLRWVDSKRTEKNLLIPIEQVTEQQLTCLKKAGGNECFEWVVKTRSEEYRIRDASWKQGDNTKVQELYDFFRSAYPNLISSRTPVDEK
;
A
#
# COMPACT_ATOMS: atom_id res chain seq x y z
N MET A 1 -15.23 -2.75 77.76
CA MET A 1 -15.30 -3.83 76.75
C MET A 1 -16.05 -3.32 75.54
N LYS A 2 -15.52 -3.62 74.34
CA LYS A 2 -16.21 -3.79 73.04
C LYS A 2 -17.03 -2.62 72.43
N LYS A 3 -16.40 -2.09 71.36
CA LYS A 3 -16.89 -1.86 69.98
C LYS A 3 -17.84 -0.68 69.69
N LEU A 4 -17.21 0.33 69.10
CA LEU A 4 -17.68 1.22 68.03
C LEU A 4 -18.46 0.48 66.91
N VAL A 5 -19.51 1.13 66.39
CA VAL A 5 -19.94 1.04 64.99
C VAL A 5 -19.96 2.46 64.41
N LEU A 6 -19.38 2.55 63.22
CA LEU A 6 -19.08 3.72 62.42
C LEU A 6 -20.34 4.32 61.77
N VAL A 7 -20.29 5.60 61.43
CA VAL A 7 -20.43 6.16 60.06
C VAL A 7 -20.86 7.62 60.20
N LEU A 8 -20.01 8.53 59.73
CA LEU A 8 -20.46 9.75 59.07
C LEU A 8 -19.34 10.21 58.13
N ALA A 9 -19.59 10.08 56.84
CA ALA A 9 -18.92 10.88 55.82
C ALA A 9 -19.72 12.18 55.68
N LEU A 10 -19.07 13.33 55.49
CA LEU A 10 -19.06 14.06 54.20
C LEU A 10 -18.46 15.48 54.34
N VAL A 11 -17.74 15.86 53.28
CA VAL A 11 -17.40 17.19 52.73
C VAL A 11 -16.33 18.08 53.36
N ALA A 12 -15.50 18.58 52.44
CA ALA A 12 -15.02 19.96 52.29
C ALA A 12 -13.53 20.18 52.59
N ALA A 13 -12.76 20.43 51.53
CA ALA A 13 -11.65 21.39 51.60
C ALA A 13 -11.37 21.97 50.21
N THR A 14 -11.77 23.22 50.04
CA THR A 14 -11.34 24.13 48.98
C THR A 14 -9.93 24.67 49.26
N SER A 15 -9.23 24.95 48.15
CA SER A 15 -8.23 26.02 47.96
C SER A 15 -6.98 26.02 48.85
N VAL A 16 -5.86 25.57 48.27
CA VAL A 16 -4.50 25.97 48.66
C VAL A 16 -4.02 27.06 47.71
N ALA A 17 -3.65 28.21 48.30
CA ALA A 17 -2.82 29.21 47.67
C ALA A 17 -1.37 28.75 47.65
N GLY A 18 -0.67 28.94 46.53
CA GLY A 18 0.75 28.68 46.41
C GLY A 18 1.36 29.48 45.27
N ARG A 19 1.92 30.65 45.60
CA ARG A 19 2.92 31.35 44.77
C ARG A 19 4.15 30.45 44.67
N SER A 20 4.63 30.18 43.47
CA SER A 20 6.03 29.80 43.26
C SER A 20 6.55 30.37 41.94
N SER A 21 7.83 30.69 41.98
CA SER A 21 8.61 31.57 41.14
C SER A 21 8.59 31.25 39.65
N ALA A 22 8.57 32.31 38.84
CA ALA A 22 8.97 32.26 37.44
C ALA A 22 10.49 32.09 37.36
N GLU A 23 10.94 30.90 36.97
CA GLU A 23 12.29 30.62 36.49
C GLU A 23 12.25 30.57 34.96
N PRO A 24 13.24 31.11 34.22
CA PRO A 24 13.24 31.03 32.76
C PRO A 24 13.53 29.58 32.38
N GLN A 25 12.49 28.87 31.95
CA GLN A 25 12.66 27.56 31.32
C GLN A 25 13.37 27.77 29.98
N ASN A 26 14.66 27.47 29.99
CA ASN A 26 15.36 26.93 28.83
C ASN A 26 14.42 25.92 28.14
N PRO A 27 14.24 25.96 26.82
CA PRO A 27 13.54 24.89 26.14
C PRO A 27 14.41 23.63 26.26
N ALA A 28 14.03 22.78 27.23
CA ALA A 28 14.51 21.42 27.31
C ALA A 28 14.23 20.77 25.96
N THR A 29 15.30 20.33 25.32
CA THR A 29 15.30 19.51 24.12
C THR A 29 14.42 18.29 24.39
N THR A 30 13.18 18.33 23.92
CA THR A 30 12.33 17.15 23.83
C THR A 30 13.10 16.13 22.99
N PRO A 31 13.27 14.86 23.42
CA PRO A 31 13.81 13.84 22.53
C PRO A 31 12.80 13.66 21.41
N MET A 32 13.11 14.25 20.27
CA MET A 32 12.40 14.04 19.02
C MET A 32 12.38 12.52 18.82
N GLY A 33 11.18 11.96 18.70
CA GLY A 33 10.97 10.53 18.63
C GLY A 33 11.92 9.90 17.62
N ALA A 34 12.47 8.73 17.98
CA ALA A 34 13.19 7.86 17.07
C ALA A 34 12.34 7.68 15.81
N THR A 35 12.70 8.43 14.77
CA THR A 35 12.08 8.34 13.45
C THR A 35 12.37 6.95 12.90
N ALA A 36 11.52 6.42 12.02
CA ALA A 36 11.74 5.13 11.37
C ALA A 36 13.16 5.01 10.74
N ASN A 37 13.78 6.14 10.43
CA ASN A 37 15.12 6.29 9.89
C ASN A 37 16.23 5.94 10.90
N SER A 38 16.04 6.25 12.19
CA SER A 38 17.02 5.86 13.22
C SER A 38 17.04 4.34 13.41
N ALA A 39 15.87 3.70 13.37
CA ALA A 39 15.77 2.24 13.44
C ALA A 39 16.45 1.56 12.24
N LEU A 40 16.36 2.15 11.05
CA LEU A 40 17.07 1.67 9.86
C LEU A 40 18.60 1.76 10.04
N VAL A 41 19.11 2.92 10.47
CA VAL A 41 20.55 3.13 10.68
C VAL A 41 21.10 2.17 11.74
N ASP A 42 20.35 1.94 12.81
CA ASP A 42 20.70 1.00 13.86
C ASP A 42 20.70 -0.44 13.35
N ASP A 43 19.72 -0.83 12.53
CA ASP A 43 19.64 -2.15 11.93
C ASP A 43 20.79 -2.40 10.94
N ILE A 44 21.11 -1.43 10.07
CA ILE A 44 22.27 -1.52 9.15
C ILE A 44 23.56 -1.68 9.96
N THR A 45 23.75 -0.83 10.96
CA THR A 45 24.94 -0.87 11.83
C THR A 45 25.04 -2.22 12.55
N ARG A 46 23.92 -2.78 13.02
CA ARG A 46 23.89 -4.09 13.68
C ARG A 46 24.22 -5.22 12.72
N LEU A 47 23.63 -5.25 11.52
CA LEU A 47 23.88 -6.30 10.52
C LEU A 47 25.33 -6.25 10.02
N TRP A 48 25.89 -5.05 9.86
CA TRP A 48 27.29 -4.86 9.50
C TRP A 48 28.23 -5.34 10.61
N LYS A 49 28.00 -4.93 11.86
CA LYS A 49 28.76 -5.41 13.03
C LYS A 49 28.65 -6.92 13.23
N ALA A 50 27.59 -7.54 12.75
CA ALA A 50 27.42 -9.00 12.73
C ALA A 50 28.20 -9.70 11.59
N ASN A 51 29.01 -8.97 10.82
CA ASN A 51 29.85 -9.47 9.73
C ASN A 51 29.04 -10.18 8.61
N LEU A 52 27.84 -9.68 8.33
CA LEU A 52 27.02 -10.16 7.22
C LEU A 52 27.51 -9.58 5.89
N SER A 53 27.32 -10.31 4.80
CA SER A 53 27.75 -9.87 3.47
C SER A 53 26.96 -8.64 2.99
N GLU A 54 27.63 -7.78 2.22
CA GLU A 54 27.01 -6.60 1.60
C GLU A 54 25.78 -6.97 0.77
N GLU A 55 25.83 -8.09 0.05
CA GLU A 55 24.69 -8.59 -0.74
C GLU A 55 23.48 -8.97 0.12
N PHE A 56 23.72 -9.59 1.28
CA PHE A 56 22.65 -9.96 2.21
C PHE A 56 21.99 -8.71 2.81
N ILE A 57 22.81 -7.76 3.26
CA ILE A 57 22.37 -6.47 3.80
C ILE A 57 21.55 -5.73 2.75
N ASN A 58 22.04 -5.63 1.51
CA ASN A 58 21.32 -5.02 0.39
C ASN A 58 19.97 -5.70 0.11
N LYS A 59 19.92 -7.04 0.15
CA LYS A 59 18.68 -7.79 -0.10
C LYS A 59 17.67 -7.68 1.05
N TYR A 60 18.15 -7.58 2.29
CA TYR A 60 17.32 -7.39 3.48
C TYR A 60 16.56 -6.07 3.38
N PHE A 61 17.26 -4.96 3.12
CA PHE A 61 16.61 -3.65 2.98
C PHE A 61 15.92 -3.44 1.64
N ALA A 62 16.27 -4.18 0.58
CA ALA A 62 15.48 -4.16 -0.66
C ALA A 62 14.06 -4.69 -0.49
N ARG A 63 13.81 -5.49 0.55
CA ARG A 63 12.47 -6.05 0.86
C ARG A 63 11.67 -5.19 1.85
N THR A 64 12.34 -4.28 2.53
CA THR A 64 11.72 -3.43 3.55
C THR A 64 11.64 -2.03 3.00
N ASP A 65 10.45 -1.42 2.95
CA ASP A 65 10.21 -0.08 2.39
C ASP A 65 10.83 1.07 3.24
N LEU A 66 11.82 0.74 4.08
CA LEU A 66 12.47 1.60 5.05
C LEU A 66 13.55 2.50 4.44
N ALA A 67 14.04 2.22 3.23
CA ALA A 67 15.11 2.99 2.59
C ALA A 67 14.69 4.40 2.11
N ARG A 68 13.52 4.89 2.54
CA ARG A 68 13.03 6.22 2.17
C ARG A 68 13.46 7.20 3.25
N ASP A 69 14.34 8.11 2.88
CA ASP A 69 14.75 9.32 3.62
C ASP A 69 15.89 9.14 4.64
N LEU A 70 17.07 8.68 4.19
CA LEU A 70 18.30 8.89 4.97
C LEU A 70 18.65 10.39 4.98
N THR A 71 18.79 10.97 6.17
CA THR A 71 19.26 12.35 6.30
C THR A 71 20.79 12.42 6.15
N PRO A 72 21.38 13.59 5.85
CA PRO A 72 22.83 13.77 5.88
C PRO A 72 23.47 13.34 7.19
N ASP A 73 22.78 13.54 8.32
CA ASP A 73 23.24 13.10 9.65
C ASP A 73 23.21 11.57 9.84
N ASP A 74 22.30 10.86 9.15
CA ASP A 74 22.28 9.39 9.12
C ASP A 74 23.47 8.83 8.33
N VAL A 75 23.81 9.47 7.21
CA VAL A 75 24.97 9.10 6.38
C VAL A 75 26.27 9.24 7.16
N VAL A 76 26.42 10.33 7.91
CA VAL A 76 27.59 10.54 8.79
C VAL A 76 27.69 9.43 9.83
N ARG A 77 26.57 9.06 10.47
CA ARG A 77 26.53 7.97 11.47
C ARG A 77 26.91 6.60 10.89
N LEU A 78 26.45 6.29 9.67
CA LEU A 78 26.81 5.03 8.99
C LEU A 78 28.31 4.98 8.65
N ARG A 79 28.89 6.11 8.24
CA ARG A 79 30.33 6.23 7.98
C ARG A 79 31.15 6.04 9.25
N GLU A 80 30.75 6.70 10.35
CA GLU A 80 31.39 6.53 11.66
C GLU A 80 31.28 5.09 12.19
N ALA A 81 30.21 4.38 11.84
CA ALA A 81 30.03 2.96 12.16
C ALA A 81 30.87 2.00 11.30
N GLY A 82 31.64 2.52 10.33
CA GLY A 82 32.50 1.73 9.45
C GLY A 82 31.76 0.98 8.35
N VAL A 83 30.53 1.38 8.03
CA VAL A 83 29.78 0.81 6.90
C VAL A 83 30.44 1.28 5.59
N PRO A 84 30.69 0.38 4.61
CA PRO A 84 31.38 0.75 3.38
C PRO A 84 30.57 1.74 2.53
N GLU A 85 31.26 2.67 1.87
CA GLU A 85 30.65 3.68 1.01
C GLU A 85 29.86 3.06 -0.15
N SER A 86 30.16 1.82 -0.58
CA SER A 86 29.35 1.07 -1.54
C SER A 86 27.92 0.82 -1.04
N LEU A 87 27.76 0.49 0.25
CA LEU A 87 26.45 0.28 0.89
C LEU A 87 25.74 1.61 1.13
N ILE A 88 26.45 2.62 1.62
CA ILE A 88 25.89 3.97 1.80
C ILE A 88 25.43 4.56 0.46
N ALA A 89 26.24 4.39 -0.59
CA ALA A 89 25.90 4.76 -1.96
C ALA A 89 24.69 3.96 -2.46
N SER A 90 24.59 2.66 -2.17
CA SER A 90 23.42 1.86 -2.58
C SER A 90 22.12 2.28 -1.89
N LEU A 91 22.21 2.82 -0.67
CA LEU A 91 21.09 3.36 0.08
C LEU A 91 20.69 4.77 -0.40
N THR A 92 21.67 5.61 -0.74
CA THR A 92 21.46 7.00 -1.21
C THR A 92 21.18 7.11 -2.71
N LEU A 93 21.74 6.24 -3.57
CA LEU A 93 21.39 6.19 -5.00
C LEU A 93 19.90 5.83 -5.20
N ARG A 94 19.31 5.06 -4.28
CA ARG A 94 17.86 4.79 -4.29
C ARG A 94 17.04 6.05 -4.03
N GLU A 95 17.61 7.05 -3.36
CA GLU A 95 17.04 8.40 -3.25
C GLU A 95 17.18 9.19 -4.56
N ALA A 96 18.27 9.00 -5.30
CA ALA A 96 18.52 9.64 -6.61
C ALA A 96 17.71 9.01 -7.78
N VAL A 97 17.05 7.86 -7.55
CA VAL A 97 15.90 7.43 -8.37
C VAL A 97 14.60 8.11 -7.87
N LYS A 98 14.69 9.30 -7.27
CA LYS A 98 13.74 10.39 -7.56
C LYS A 98 13.93 10.82 -9.02
N SER A 99 13.59 9.93 -9.94
CA SER A 99 13.09 10.33 -11.25
C SER A 99 11.80 11.13 -11.01
N PRO A 100 11.51 12.20 -11.76
CA PRO A 100 10.23 12.89 -11.67
C PRO A 100 9.14 12.01 -12.29
N SER A 101 8.73 10.96 -11.58
CA SER A 101 7.51 10.15 -11.79
C SER A 101 7.56 8.91 -10.89
N SER A 102 7.13 9.05 -9.64
CA SER A 102 6.35 7.96 -9.04
C SER A 102 4.89 8.33 -9.22
N LEU A 103 4.34 8.07 -10.42
CA LEU A 103 2.91 8.00 -10.66
C LEU A 103 2.32 6.73 -10.01
N SER A 104 2.74 6.41 -8.78
CA SER A 104 1.85 5.62 -7.94
C SER A 104 0.76 6.60 -7.52
N PRO A 105 -0.51 6.35 -7.87
CA PRO A 105 -1.59 7.24 -7.52
C PRO A 105 -1.49 7.57 -6.03
N GLY A 106 -1.38 8.86 -5.72
CA GLY A 106 -1.28 9.31 -4.35
C GLY A 106 -2.52 8.86 -3.55
N PRO A 107 -2.51 8.96 -2.21
CA PRO A 107 -3.70 8.64 -1.40
C PRO A 107 -4.98 9.40 -1.81
N ASN A 108 -4.84 10.46 -2.63
CA ASN A 108 -5.95 11.26 -3.19
C ASN A 108 -6.31 10.93 -4.66
N ASP A 109 -5.58 10.04 -5.35
CA ASP A 109 -5.89 9.64 -6.73
C ASP A 109 -6.92 8.50 -6.73
N SER A 110 -8.15 8.84 -6.32
CA SER A 110 -9.28 7.93 -6.44
C SER A 110 -9.78 7.89 -7.88
N ARG A 111 -9.96 6.69 -8.43
CA ARG A 111 -10.62 6.47 -9.73
C ARG A 111 -11.78 5.51 -9.57
N ARG A 112 -12.78 5.67 -10.42
CA ARG A 112 -14.01 4.87 -10.38
C ARG A 112 -14.48 4.53 -11.78
N TRP A 113 -14.91 3.29 -11.95
CA TRP A 113 -15.48 2.75 -13.18
C TRP A 113 -16.80 2.07 -12.87
N ASP A 114 -17.89 2.71 -13.29
CA ASP A 114 -19.24 2.18 -13.20
C ASP A 114 -19.57 1.26 -14.38
N GLY A 115 -20.59 0.41 -14.21
CA GLY A 115 -21.10 -0.42 -15.30
C GLY A 115 -20.11 -1.49 -15.75
N LEU A 116 -19.35 -2.04 -14.82
CA LEU A 116 -18.51 -3.21 -15.04
C LEU A 116 -19.24 -4.48 -14.59
N ALA A 117 -18.69 -5.63 -14.96
CA ALA A 117 -19.15 -6.92 -14.46
C ALA A 117 -17.95 -7.76 -14.01
N LEU A 118 -18.01 -8.25 -12.77
CA LEU A 118 -17.03 -9.16 -12.18
C LEU A 118 -17.51 -10.60 -12.34
N ARG A 119 -16.58 -11.48 -12.72
CA ARG A 119 -16.84 -12.91 -12.81
C ARG A 119 -16.92 -13.53 -11.42
N ASN A 120 -17.97 -14.29 -11.17
CA ASN A 120 -18.08 -15.13 -9.98
C ASN A 120 -16.98 -16.18 -9.95
N SER A 121 -16.27 -16.25 -8.81
CA SER A 121 -15.47 -17.41 -8.43
C SER A 121 -16.42 -18.55 -8.00
N GLY A 122 -16.10 -19.79 -8.40
CA GLY A 122 -16.89 -20.99 -8.06
C GLY A 122 -17.76 -21.58 -9.18
N VAL A 123 -18.43 -22.69 -8.86
CA VAL A 123 -19.29 -23.47 -9.78
C VAL A 123 -20.66 -22.82 -9.85
N VAL A 124 -21.03 -22.28 -11.00
CA VAL A 124 -22.32 -21.61 -11.22
C VAL A 124 -23.27 -22.55 -11.95
N LEU A 125 -24.23 -23.13 -11.22
CA LEU A 125 -25.16 -24.14 -11.78
C LEU A 125 -26.42 -23.55 -12.43
N LEU A 126 -26.87 -22.34 -12.03
CA LEU A 126 -28.20 -21.80 -12.38
C LEU A 126 -28.25 -20.28 -12.64
N LYS A 127 -27.15 -19.53 -12.51
CA LYS A 127 -27.13 -18.05 -12.62
C LYS A 127 -26.10 -17.56 -13.64
N SER A 128 -26.20 -16.29 -14.04
CA SER A 128 -25.14 -15.63 -14.79
C SER A 128 -23.83 -15.73 -14.01
N ARG A 129 -22.73 -16.11 -14.70
CA ARG A 129 -21.39 -16.15 -14.11
C ARG A 129 -20.80 -14.76 -13.84
N TRP A 130 -21.55 -13.70 -14.11
CA TRP A 130 -21.11 -12.31 -14.04
C TRP A 130 -22.09 -11.49 -13.23
N ASP A 131 -21.58 -10.83 -12.19
CA ASP A 131 -22.33 -9.86 -11.40
C ASP A 131 -21.92 -8.44 -11.82
N SER A 132 -22.91 -7.59 -12.06
CA SER A 132 -22.68 -6.19 -12.40
C SER A 132 -22.38 -5.35 -11.18
N GLY A 133 -21.56 -4.33 -11.34
CA GLY A 133 -21.17 -3.46 -10.25
C GLY A 133 -20.24 -2.35 -10.69
N MET A 134 -19.47 -1.87 -9.73
CA MET A 134 -18.58 -0.75 -9.86
C MET A 134 -17.21 -1.14 -9.29
N LEU A 135 -16.17 -0.73 -10.00
CA LEU A 135 -14.80 -0.84 -9.52
C LEU A 135 -14.32 0.54 -9.10
N GLU A 136 -13.78 0.64 -7.90
CA GLU A 136 -13.11 1.83 -7.39
C GLU A 136 -11.66 1.48 -7.08
N PHE A 137 -10.76 2.37 -7.44
CA PHE A 137 -9.38 2.35 -7.01
C PHE A 137 -9.16 3.54 -6.07
N ARG A 138 -8.83 3.28 -4.81
CA ARG A 138 -8.62 4.30 -3.78
C ARG A 138 -7.70 3.73 -2.70
N GLU A 139 -6.84 4.57 -2.11
CA GLU A 139 -5.94 4.16 -1.01
C GLU A 139 -5.14 2.88 -1.35
N ALA A 140 -4.55 2.83 -2.55
CA ALA A 140 -3.79 1.68 -3.04
C ALA A 140 -4.54 0.33 -2.96
N SER A 141 -5.86 0.38 -3.12
CA SER A 141 -6.73 -0.79 -3.09
C SER A 141 -7.77 -0.76 -4.21
N LEU A 142 -8.03 -1.92 -4.80
CA LEU A 142 -9.16 -2.17 -5.68
C LEU A 142 -10.37 -2.59 -4.86
N ARG A 143 -11.48 -1.87 -5.04
CA ARG A 143 -12.75 -2.09 -4.35
C ARG A 143 -13.81 -2.44 -5.38
N TRP A 144 -14.37 -3.63 -5.28
CA TRP A 144 -15.55 -4.02 -6.04
C TRP A 144 -16.80 -3.78 -5.19
N VAL A 145 -17.76 -3.05 -5.75
CA VAL A 145 -19.08 -2.86 -5.17
C VAL A 145 -20.12 -3.51 -6.09
N ASP A 146 -20.72 -4.60 -5.63
CA ASP A 146 -21.76 -5.32 -6.36
C ASP A 146 -23.05 -4.49 -6.37
N SER A 147 -23.73 -4.44 -7.52
CA SER A 147 -24.94 -3.62 -7.71
C SER A 147 -26.19 -4.16 -6.98
N LYS A 148 -26.16 -5.41 -6.51
CA LYS A 148 -27.34 -6.10 -5.94
C LYS A 148 -27.09 -6.66 -4.55
N ARG A 149 -25.85 -7.05 -4.24
CA ARG A 149 -25.49 -7.89 -3.09
C ARG A 149 -24.23 -7.40 -2.42
N THR A 150 -24.37 -6.63 -1.35
CA THR A 150 -23.23 -6.06 -0.62
C THR A 150 -22.29 -7.12 -0.02
N GLU A 151 -22.80 -8.32 0.24
CA GLU A 151 -21.99 -9.46 0.70
C GLU A 151 -20.98 -9.96 -0.35
N LYS A 152 -21.10 -9.50 -1.59
CA LYS A 152 -20.17 -9.81 -2.70
C LYS A 152 -19.15 -8.71 -2.95
N ASN A 153 -19.15 -7.66 -2.15
CA ASN A 153 -18.15 -6.60 -2.27
C ASN A 153 -16.78 -7.18 -1.96
N LEU A 154 -15.77 -6.74 -2.72
CA LEU A 154 -14.39 -7.22 -2.59
C LEU A 154 -13.46 -6.04 -2.34
N LEU A 155 -12.38 -6.31 -1.61
CA LEU A 155 -11.27 -5.40 -1.40
C LEU A 155 -9.97 -6.15 -1.69
N ILE A 156 -9.20 -5.66 -2.66
CA ILE A 156 -7.93 -6.25 -3.09
C ILE A 156 -6.85 -5.17 -2.93
N PRO A 157 -6.01 -5.26 -1.89
CA PRO A 157 -4.84 -4.40 -1.77
C PRO A 157 -3.88 -4.61 -2.95
N ILE A 158 -3.32 -3.55 -3.52
CA ILE A 158 -2.44 -3.68 -4.71
C ILE A 158 -1.17 -4.49 -4.42
N GLU A 159 -0.67 -4.46 -3.19
CA GLU A 159 0.45 -5.30 -2.75
C GLU A 159 0.20 -6.81 -2.92
N GLN A 160 -1.06 -7.25 -3.00
CA GLN A 160 -1.43 -8.64 -3.22
C GLN A 160 -1.52 -8.99 -4.72
N VAL A 161 -1.59 -7.98 -5.59
CA VAL A 161 -1.69 -8.15 -7.03
C VAL A 161 -0.32 -8.50 -7.59
N THR A 162 -0.23 -9.66 -8.23
CA THR A 162 1.01 -10.20 -8.78
C THR A 162 1.11 -10.03 -10.29
N GLU A 163 -0.04 -10.03 -10.98
CA GLU A 163 -0.11 -9.89 -12.43
C GLU A 163 -1.42 -9.23 -12.84
N GLN A 164 -1.39 -8.46 -13.92
CA GLN A 164 -2.57 -8.09 -14.69
C GLN A 164 -2.47 -8.58 -16.13
N GLN A 165 -3.61 -8.93 -16.72
CA GLN A 165 -3.71 -9.31 -18.12
C GLN A 165 -4.90 -8.61 -18.78
N LEU A 166 -4.78 -8.38 -20.08
CA LEU A 166 -5.87 -7.91 -20.91
C LEU A 166 -6.12 -8.91 -22.03
N THR A 167 -7.25 -9.60 -21.99
CA THR A 167 -7.64 -10.59 -22.99
C THR A 167 -8.23 -9.89 -24.20
N CYS A 168 -7.72 -10.24 -25.38
CA CYS A 168 -8.09 -9.61 -26.64
C CYS A 168 -8.46 -10.63 -27.69
N LEU A 169 -9.61 -10.45 -28.32
CA LEU A 169 -10.06 -11.25 -29.45
C LEU A 169 -9.20 -10.92 -30.67
N LYS A 170 -8.62 -11.94 -31.29
CA LYS A 170 -7.90 -11.80 -32.56
C LYS A 170 -8.89 -11.41 -33.65
N LYS A 171 -8.66 -10.26 -34.30
CA LYS A 171 -9.44 -9.81 -35.45
C LYS A 171 -8.53 -9.26 -36.55
N ALA A 172 -8.94 -9.46 -37.80
CA ALA A 172 -8.30 -8.80 -38.93
C ALA A 172 -8.49 -7.28 -38.78
N GLY A 173 -7.38 -6.53 -38.75
CA GLY A 173 -7.41 -5.07 -38.55
C GLY A 173 -7.16 -4.58 -37.12
N GLY A 174 -6.92 -5.48 -36.16
CA GLY A 174 -6.53 -5.13 -34.79
C GLY A 174 -7.29 -5.94 -33.75
N ASN A 175 -6.64 -6.26 -32.62
CA ASN A 175 -7.27 -7.06 -31.57
C ASN A 175 -8.25 -6.23 -30.74
N GLU A 176 -9.44 -6.77 -30.49
CA GLU A 176 -10.45 -6.14 -29.62
C GLU A 176 -10.30 -6.69 -28.20
N CYS A 177 -9.83 -5.87 -27.27
CA CYS A 177 -9.62 -6.26 -25.88
C CYS A 177 -10.89 -6.09 -25.04
N PHE A 178 -11.35 -7.15 -24.35
CA PHE A 178 -12.71 -7.20 -23.76
C PHE A 178 -12.77 -7.68 -22.30
N GLU A 179 -11.69 -8.25 -21.77
CA GLU A 179 -11.66 -8.73 -20.38
C GLU A 179 -10.33 -8.35 -19.74
N TRP A 180 -10.40 -7.65 -18.62
CA TRP A 180 -9.26 -7.35 -17.76
C TRP A 180 -9.20 -8.39 -16.64
N VAL A 181 -8.01 -8.93 -16.41
CA VAL A 181 -7.75 -9.98 -15.43
C VAL A 181 -6.74 -9.47 -14.43
N VAL A 182 -7.06 -9.59 -13.15
CA VAL A 182 -6.16 -9.30 -12.03
C VAL A 182 -5.91 -10.57 -11.27
N LYS A 183 -4.64 -10.92 -11.09
CA LYS A 183 -4.23 -12.09 -10.32
C LYS A 183 -3.57 -11.69 -9.02
N THR A 184 -3.92 -12.42 -7.99
CA THR A 184 -3.21 -12.45 -6.71
C THR A 184 -2.52 -13.80 -6.56
N ARG A 185 -1.88 -14.04 -5.42
CA ARG A 185 -1.26 -15.35 -5.13
C ARG A 185 -2.25 -16.50 -5.07
N SER A 186 -3.52 -16.24 -4.74
CA SER A 186 -4.53 -17.29 -4.51
C SER A 186 -5.73 -17.20 -5.47
N GLU A 187 -6.02 -16.01 -5.99
CA GLU A 187 -7.27 -15.73 -6.70
C GLU A 187 -7.01 -15.04 -8.04
N GLU A 188 -7.92 -15.27 -8.99
CA GLU A 188 -7.99 -14.60 -10.28
C GLU A 188 -9.34 -13.89 -10.43
N TYR A 189 -9.30 -12.59 -10.64
CA TYR A 189 -10.47 -11.73 -10.82
C TYR A 189 -10.57 -11.32 -12.29
N ARG A 190 -11.70 -11.65 -12.92
CA ARG A 190 -11.96 -11.28 -14.32
C ARG A 190 -13.07 -10.26 -14.38
N ILE A 191 -12.80 -9.15 -15.03
CA ILE A 191 -13.66 -7.98 -15.10
C ILE A 191 -13.87 -7.64 -16.57
N ARG A 192 -15.11 -7.37 -16.95
CA ARG A 192 -15.49 -6.90 -18.29
C ARG A 192 -16.45 -5.72 -18.21
N ASP A 193 -16.69 -5.08 -19.34
CA ASP A 193 -17.79 -4.11 -19.42
C ASP A 193 -19.14 -4.82 -19.27
N ALA A 194 -20.09 -4.24 -18.54
CA ALA A 194 -21.43 -4.81 -18.43
C ALA A 194 -22.11 -4.89 -19.81
N SER A 195 -21.80 -3.96 -20.70
CA SER A 195 -22.32 -3.89 -22.07
C SER A 195 -21.42 -4.58 -23.10
N TRP A 196 -20.44 -5.41 -22.70
CA TRP A 196 -19.48 -6.04 -23.63
C TRP A 196 -20.11 -6.80 -24.80
N LYS A 197 -21.32 -7.37 -24.63
CA LYS A 197 -22.06 -8.05 -25.70
C LYS A 197 -22.47 -7.10 -26.84
N GLN A 198 -22.59 -5.81 -26.54
CA GLN A 198 -22.90 -4.74 -27.49
C GLN A 198 -21.62 -4.17 -28.14
N GLY A 199 -20.44 -4.66 -27.74
CA GLY A 199 -19.14 -4.22 -28.27
C GLY A 199 -18.41 -3.19 -27.39
N ASP A 200 -18.98 -2.79 -26.26
CA ASP A 200 -18.33 -1.86 -25.35
C ASP A 200 -17.17 -2.51 -24.62
N ASN A 201 -15.95 -2.01 -24.82
CA ASN A 201 -14.77 -2.48 -24.09
C ASN A 201 -13.78 -1.38 -23.71
N THR A 202 -14.20 -0.11 -23.78
CA THR A 202 -13.30 1.03 -23.49
C THR A 202 -12.82 0.99 -22.04
N LYS A 203 -13.72 0.73 -21.08
CA LYS A 203 -13.39 0.77 -19.65
C LYS A 203 -12.33 -0.25 -19.24
N VAL A 204 -12.35 -1.46 -19.80
CA VAL A 204 -11.35 -2.49 -19.47
C VAL A 204 -9.97 -2.17 -20.03
N GLN A 205 -9.92 -1.48 -21.18
CA GLN A 205 -8.66 -1.01 -21.75
C GLN A 205 -8.08 0.14 -20.92
N GLU A 206 -8.92 1.11 -20.54
CA GLU A 206 -8.54 2.20 -19.65
C GLU A 206 -8.02 1.70 -18.31
N LEU A 207 -8.67 0.68 -17.73
CA LEU A 207 -8.21 0.03 -16.50
C LEU A 207 -6.81 -0.56 -16.65
N TYR A 208 -6.60 -1.37 -17.69
CA TYR A 208 -5.31 -1.98 -17.95
C TYR A 208 -4.20 -0.93 -18.16
N ASP A 209 -4.48 0.10 -18.97
CA ASP A 209 -3.50 1.15 -19.25
C ASP A 209 -3.20 2.00 -18.02
N PHE A 210 -4.21 2.30 -17.19
CA PHE A 210 -4.00 2.95 -15.90
C PHE A 210 -3.07 2.14 -15.01
N PHE A 211 -3.35 0.85 -14.79
CA PHE A 211 -2.53 0.00 -13.92
C PHE A 211 -1.12 -0.20 -14.47
N ARG A 212 -0.99 -0.37 -15.79
CA ARG A 212 0.32 -0.50 -16.45
C ARG A 212 1.17 0.75 -16.28
N SER A 213 0.55 1.93 -16.33
CA SER A 213 1.24 3.21 -16.11
C SER A 213 1.55 3.45 -14.63
N ALA A 214 0.62 3.11 -13.74
CA ALA A 214 0.72 3.38 -12.30
C ALA A 214 1.66 2.42 -11.56
N TYR A 215 1.77 1.19 -12.07
CA TYR A 215 2.54 0.11 -11.47
C TYR A 215 3.47 -0.54 -12.51
N PRO A 216 4.55 0.14 -12.93
CA PRO A 216 5.43 -0.35 -13.99
C PRO A 216 6.14 -1.68 -13.66
N ASN A 217 6.27 -2.00 -12.37
CA ASN A 217 6.85 -3.26 -11.90
C ASN A 217 5.83 -4.41 -11.83
N LEU A 218 4.53 -4.13 -12.03
CA LEU A 218 3.50 -5.15 -12.07
C LEU A 218 3.56 -5.88 -13.41
N ILE A 219 3.63 -7.22 -13.36
CA ILE A 219 3.63 -8.05 -14.57
C ILE A 219 2.34 -7.75 -15.34
N SER A 220 2.49 -7.28 -16.58
CA SER A 220 1.39 -6.82 -17.41
C SER A 220 1.48 -7.46 -18.79
N SER A 221 0.42 -8.16 -19.22
CA SER A 221 0.40 -8.81 -20.53
C SER A 221 -0.92 -8.62 -21.29
N ARG A 222 -0.86 -8.73 -22.62
CA ARG A 222 -2.05 -8.83 -23.47
C ARG A 222 -2.13 -10.25 -24.02
N THR A 223 -3.25 -10.93 -23.79
CA THR A 223 -3.44 -12.33 -24.14
C THR A 223 -4.40 -12.45 -25.32
N PRO A 224 -3.93 -12.85 -26.51
CA PRO A 224 -4.79 -13.01 -27.67
C PRO A 224 -5.59 -14.31 -27.59
N VAL A 225 -6.88 -14.26 -27.88
CA VAL A 225 -7.80 -15.42 -27.92
C VAL A 225 -8.54 -15.47 -29.25
N ASP A 226 -8.91 -16.68 -29.67
CA ASP A 226 -9.62 -16.89 -30.94
C ASP A 226 -11.14 -16.67 -30.80
N GLU A 227 -11.68 -16.82 -29.58
CA GLU A 227 -13.10 -16.67 -29.26
C GLU A 227 -13.31 -15.93 -27.92
N LYS A 228 -14.50 -15.33 -27.72
CA LYS A 228 -14.87 -14.59 -26.50
C LYS A 228 -15.65 -15.44 -25.49
#